data_AF-A0A3M4YC86-F1
#
_entry.id   AF-A0A3M4YC86-F1
#
_cell.length_a   1.000
_cell.length_b   1.000
_cell.length_c   1.000
_cell.angle_alpha   90.00
_cell.angle_beta   90.00
_cell.angle_gamma   90.00
#
_symmetry.space_group_name_H-M   'P 1'
#
loop_
_entity.id
_entity.type
_entity.pdbx_description
1 polymer ?
#
loop_
_entity_poly.entity_id
_entity_poly.type
_entity_poly.pdbx_seq_one_letter_code
_entity_poly.pdbx_strand_id
1 'polypeptide(L)'
;MVLTRMVTLQSLPIWLALLMPISNTHNSIYWMEWVFAMWLYPQLWGFQMQAKDSLAAVLRVLRRARGLKAEDFASHIAPTHVNNLENGKVSVTLETLQSVSAVLDVRPITLLILAESFRGKVSPADMLVDIERELNDLASPAMLKDFAGQMEGGQLVRRPSGAQLSLEKLAAVRKCKSQGMTQREAVLELGFPTSTVQRYWHKE
;
A
#
# COMPACT_ATOMS: atom_id res chain seq x y z
N MET A 1 -38.78 5.91 -12.18
CA MET A 1 -38.17 7.13 -11.61
C MET A 1 -36.72 6.80 -11.31
N VAL A 2 -35.87 6.88 -12.33
CA VAL A 2 -34.44 6.56 -12.29
C VAL A 2 -33.76 7.70 -13.02
N LEU A 3 -32.91 8.45 -12.34
CA LEU A 3 -32.08 9.49 -12.95
C LEU A 3 -30.63 9.23 -12.54
N THR A 4 -29.97 8.49 -13.42
CA THR A 4 -28.54 8.17 -13.38
C THR A 4 -27.77 9.27 -14.10
N ARG A 5 -26.80 9.86 -13.38
CA ARG A 5 -25.54 10.51 -13.82
C ARG A 5 -25.58 11.66 -14.84
N MET A 6 -24.90 12.76 -14.50
CA MET A 6 -23.59 13.12 -15.06
C MET A 6 -23.14 14.46 -14.47
N VAL A 7 -22.19 14.43 -13.52
CA VAL A 7 -21.42 15.63 -13.16
C VAL A 7 -20.41 15.85 -14.28
N THR A 8 -20.64 16.88 -15.07
CA THR A 8 -19.79 17.29 -16.18
C THR A 8 -18.47 17.88 -15.65
N LEU A 9 -17.35 17.30 -16.08
CA LEU A 9 -16.01 17.90 -16.03
C LEU A 9 -15.97 19.10 -16.99
N GLN A 10 -16.55 20.23 -16.58
CA GLN A 10 -16.59 21.42 -17.42
C GLN A 10 -16.53 22.70 -16.57
N SER A 11 -15.40 22.93 -15.91
CA SER A 11 -15.02 24.26 -15.41
C SER A 11 -13.53 24.32 -15.12
N LEU A 12 -12.71 24.12 -16.16
CA LEU A 12 -11.36 24.68 -16.17
C LEU A 12 -11.44 26.07 -16.82
N PRO A 13 -10.95 27.14 -16.18
CA PRO A 13 -10.93 28.46 -16.79
C PRO A 13 -9.99 28.46 -18.00
N ILE A 14 -10.52 28.87 -19.15
CA ILE A 14 -9.87 28.88 -20.48
C ILE A 14 -8.52 29.64 -20.48
N TRP A 15 -8.31 30.55 -19.52
CA TRP A 15 -7.07 31.32 -19.38
C TRP A 15 -5.84 30.48 -19.00
N LEU A 16 -5.99 29.25 -18.51
CA LEU A 16 -4.84 28.37 -18.20
C LEU A 16 -4.17 27.77 -19.46
N ALA A 17 -4.89 27.68 -20.59
CA ALA A 17 -4.36 27.11 -21.82
C ALA A 17 -3.50 28.10 -22.63
N LEU A 18 -3.56 29.40 -22.32
CA LEU A 18 -2.86 30.47 -23.05
C LEU A 18 -1.43 30.76 -22.54
N LEU A 19 -0.97 30.05 -21.50
CA LEU A 19 0.34 30.25 -20.86
C LEU A 19 1.32 29.08 -21.07
N MET A 20 1.14 28.24 -22.08
CA MET A 20 2.20 27.32 -22.54
C MET A 20 2.93 27.92 -23.75
N PRO A 21 4.16 28.47 -23.59
CA PRO A 21 4.97 28.86 -24.72
C PRO A 21 5.80 27.65 -25.20
N ILE A 22 5.64 27.30 -26.46
CA ILE A 22 6.62 26.54 -27.23
C ILE A 22 7.78 27.50 -27.52
N SER A 23 8.84 27.45 -26.71
CA SER A 23 10.26 27.45 -27.16
C SER A 23 11.23 27.98 -26.10
N ASN A 24 12.43 27.42 -26.23
CA ASN A 24 13.62 27.48 -25.40
C ASN A 24 14.29 28.86 -25.39
N THR A 25 14.46 29.51 -24.22
CA THR A 25 15.65 30.30 -23.84
C THR A 25 15.67 30.53 -22.32
N HIS A 26 16.87 30.49 -21.74
CA HIS A 26 17.16 30.71 -20.31
C HIS A 26 16.61 32.07 -19.83
N ASN A 27 15.54 32.07 -19.04
CA ASN A 27 15.13 33.26 -18.29
C ASN A 27 14.65 32.88 -16.89
N SER A 28 15.39 33.33 -15.88
CA SER A 28 15.25 32.99 -14.44
C SER A 28 13.90 33.40 -13.83
N ILE A 29 13.17 34.30 -14.50
CA ILE A 29 11.89 34.86 -14.03
C ILE A 29 10.75 33.83 -14.08
N TYR A 30 10.78 32.87 -15.02
CA TYR A 30 9.71 31.87 -15.15
C TYR A 30 9.73 30.80 -14.05
N TRP A 31 10.87 30.57 -13.40
CA TRP A 31 10.97 29.60 -12.32
C TRP A 31 10.15 30.03 -11.09
N MET A 32 10.05 31.33 -10.83
CA MET A 32 9.27 31.82 -9.69
C MET A 32 7.77 31.75 -9.94
N GLU A 33 7.27 32.02 -11.15
CA GLU A 33 5.84 31.94 -11.45
C GLU A 33 5.29 30.51 -11.38
N TRP A 34 6.07 29.50 -11.80
CA TRP A 34 5.64 28.10 -11.67
C TRP A 34 5.65 27.61 -10.22
N VAL A 35 6.65 28.01 -9.41
CA VAL A 35 6.65 27.75 -7.96
C VAL A 35 5.47 28.46 -7.30
N PHE A 36 5.15 29.68 -7.72
CA PHE A 36 4.01 30.46 -7.21
C PHE A 36 2.68 29.82 -7.60
N ALA A 37 2.50 29.39 -8.85
CA ALA A 37 1.30 28.69 -9.32
C ALA A 37 1.12 27.33 -8.63
N MET A 38 2.21 26.62 -8.34
CA MET A 38 2.19 25.37 -7.56
C MET A 38 1.75 25.60 -6.11
N TRP A 39 2.04 26.77 -5.54
CA TRP A 39 1.58 27.20 -4.22
C TRP A 39 0.15 27.77 -4.21
N LEU A 40 -0.24 28.52 -5.25
CA LEU A 40 -1.56 29.16 -5.35
C LEU A 40 -2.66 28.19 -5.77
N TYR A 41 -2.32 27.14 -6.53
CA TYR A 41 -3.28 26.18 -7.04
C TYR A 41 -2.85 24.73 -6.77
N PRO A 42 -2.70 24.32 -5.50
CA PRO A 42 -2.27 22.97 -5.13
C PRO A 42 -3.25 21.87 -5.63
N GLN A 43 -4.51 22.25 -5.86
CA GLN A 43 -5.53 21.39 -6.46
C GLN A 43 -5.26 20.99 -7.92
N LEU A 44 -4.50 21.79 -8.69
CA LEU A 44 -4.15 21.48 -10.08
C LEU A 44 -2.98 20.49 -10.17
N TRP A 45 -2.16 20.41 -9.13
CA TRP A 45 -1.01 19.51 -9.04
C TRP A 45 -1.34 18.17 -8.37
N GLY A 46 -2.61 17.94 -8.04
CA GLY A 46 -3.07 16.64 -7.57
C GLY A 46 -2.45 16.22 -6.23
N PHE A 47 -2.24 17.16 -5.29
CA PHE A 47 -1.90 16.82 -3.91
C PHE A 47 -3.07 16.03 -3.28
N GLN A 48 -3.04 14.71 -3.46
CA GLN A 48 -3.99 13.79 -2.87
C GLN A 48 -3.71 13.69 -1.38
N MET A 49 -4.76 13.77 -0.57
CA MET A 49 -4.68 13.52 0.86
C MET A 49 -4.07 12.13 1.11
N GLN A 50 -3.11 12.02 2.02
CA GLN A 50 -2.50 10.73 2.37
C GLN A 50 -3.46 9.93 3.25
N ALA A 51 -3.44 8.60 3.16
CA ALA A 51 -4.29 7.72 3.97
C ALA A 51 -4.13 7.94 5.49
N LYS A 52 -2.90 8.21 5.93
CA LYS A 52 -2.62 8.53 7.33
C LYS A 52 -3.27 9.83 7.78
N ASP A 53 -3.40 10.82 6.90
CA ASP A 53 -3.94 12.14 7.21
C ASP A 53 -5.48 12.08 7.29
N SER A 54 -6.11 11.34 6.37
CA SER A 54 -7.55 11.10 6.43
C SER A 54 -7.94 10.31 7.69
N LEU A 55 -7.19 9.25 8.01
CA LEU A 55 -7.41 8.49 9.24
C LEU A 55 -7.18 9.34 10.49
N ALA A 56 -6.12 10.15 10.52
CA ALA A 56 -5.84 11.08 11.62
C ALA A 56 -7.02 12.04 11.88
N ALA A 57 -7.61 12.58 10.81
CA ALA A 57 -8.78 13.44 10.91
C ALA A 57 -10.00 12.70 11.49
N VAL A 58 -10.29 11.49 11.01
CA VAL A 58 -11.38 10.65 11.51
C VAL A 58 -11.19 10.33 13.00
N LEU A 59 -10.00 9.92 13.42
CA LEU A 59 -9.69 9.62 14.82
C LEU A 59 -9.93 10.84 15.72
N ARG A 60 -9.43 12.01 15.30
CA ARG A 60 -9.61 13.26 16.03
C ARG A 60 -11.08 13.64 16.20
N VAL A 61 -11.89 13.49 15.14
CA VAL A 61 -13.33 13.79 15.18
C VAL A 61 -14.06 12.81 16.11
N LEU A 62 -13.82 11.51 15.95
CA LEU A 62 -14.49 10.48 16.75
C LEU A 62 -14.11 10.55 18.23
N ARG A 63 -12.84 10.79 18.54
CA ARG A 63 -12.39 10.96 19.92
C ARG A 63 -13.09 12.16 20.58
N ARG A 64 -13.14 13.31 19.89
CA ARG A 64 -13.83 14.52 20.38
C ARG A 64 -15.33 14.31 20.53
N ALA A 65 -15.97 13.66 19.57
CA ALA A 65 -17.40 13.36 19.61
C ALA A 65 -17.78 12.49 20.82
N ARG A 66 -16.85 11.66 21.30
CA ARG A 66 -17.01 10.83 22.50
C ARG A 66 -16.53 11.48 23.79
N GLY A 67 -16.03 12.72 23.75
CA GLY A 67 -15.51 13.41 24.93
C GLY A 67 -14.24 12.77 25.52
N LEU A 68 -13.54 11.94 24.75
CA LEU A 68 -12.35 11.22 25.19
C LEU A 68 -11.10 12.11 25.09
N LYS A 69 -10.19 11.96 26.03
CA LYS A 69 -8.84 12.52 26.02
C LYS A 69 -7.85 11.50 25.47
N ALA A 70 -6.62 11.93 25.17
CA ALA A 70 -5.58 11.02 24.70
C ALA A 70 -5.17 10.03 25.80
N GLU A 71 -5.27 10.46 27.05
CA GLU A 71 -4.96 9.67 28.26
C GLU A 71 -5.91 8.49 28.43
N ASP A 72 -7.15 8.58 27.93
CA ASP A 72 -8.14 7.50 28.01
C ASP A 72 -7.74 6.28 27.17
N PHE A 73 -6.74 6.41 26.29
CA PHE A 73 -6.20 5.30 25.49
C PHE A 73 -5.03 4.58 26.17
N ALA A 74 -4.55 5.07 27.32
CA ALA A 74 -3.30 4.62 27.95
C ALA A 74 -3.27 3.12 28.30
N SER A 75 -4.44 2.47 28.45
CA SER A 75 -4.56 1.03 28.68
C SER A 75 -4.13 0.17 27.50
N HIS A 76 -4.16 0.71 26.28
CA HIS A 76 -3.83 -0.02 25.05
C HIS A 76 -2.67 0.61 24.28
N ILE A 77 -2.58 1.95 24.28
CA ILE A 77 -1.61 2.72 23.49
C ILE A 77 -1.15 3.93 24.28
N ALA A 78 0.15 4.23 24.24
CA ALA A 78 0.71 5.43 24.86
C ALA A 78 0.03 6.72 24.33
N PRO A 79 -0.38 7.67 25.20
CA PRO A 79 -1.04 8.91 24.77
C PRO A 79 -0.26 9.73 23.74
N THR A 80 1.08 9.73 23.82
CA THR A 80 1.94 10.36 22.82
C THR A 80 1.79 9.72 21.43
N HIS A 81 1.61 8.39 21.37
CA HIS A 81 1.38 7.68 20.13
C HIS A 81 0.00 8.04 19.54
N VAL A 82 -1.05 8.15 20.37
CA VAL A 82 -2.37 8.65 19.94
C VAL A 82 -2.27 10.08 19.38
N ASN A 83 -1.54 10.97 20.05
CA ASN A 83 -1.31 12.32 19.54
C ASN A 83 -0.54 12.31 18.20
N ASN A 84 0.44 11.43 18.02
CA ASN A 84 1.16 11.30 16.77
C ASN A 84 0.25 10.77 15.64
N LEU A 85 -0.63 9.82 15.95
CA LEU A 85 -1.64 9.30 15.04
C LEU A 85 -2.61 10.39 14.61
N GLU A 86 -3.20 11.12 15.54
CA GLU A 86 -4.15 12.21 15.26
C GLU A 86 -3.51 13.40 14.53
N ASN A 87 -2.19 13.47 14.45
CA ASN A 87 -1.45 14.50 13.69
C ASN A 87 -0.84 13.96 12.38
N GLY A 88 -1.15 12.73 11.97
CA GLY A 88 -0.61 12.16 10.73
C GLY A 88 0.92 11.97 10.73
N LYS A 89 1.54 11.97 11.93
CA LYS A 89 3.00 11.85 12.07
C LYS A 89 3.50 10.42 11.90
N VAL A 90 2.65 9.43 12.15
CA VAL A 90 2.97 8.00 12.06
C VAL A 90 1.88 7.25 11.30
N SER A 91 2.27 6.16 10.64
CA SER A 91 1.35 5.22 10.02
C SER A 91 0.81 4.24 11.05
N VAL A 92 -0.41 3.74 10.81
CA VAL A 92 -1.10 2.79 11.69
C VAL A 92 -0.75 1.35 11.33
N THR A 93 -0.37 0.55 12.34
CA THR A 93 -0.36 -0.92 12.21
C THR A 93 -1.76 -1.49 12.44
N LEU A 94 -2.03 -2.72 12.00
CA LEU A 94 -3.33 -3.35 12.25
C LEU A 94 -3.63 -3.49 13.76
N GLU A 95 -2.63 -3.83 14.57
CA GLU A 95 -2.75 -3.94 16.03
C GLU A 95 -3.09 -2.59 16.69
N THR A 96 -2.44 -1.51 16.22
CA THR A 96 -2.74 -0.15 16.67
C THR A 96 -4.16 0.26 16.28
N LEU A 97 -4.60 -0.07 15.05
CA LEU A 97 -5.96 0.22 14.59
C LEU A 97 -7.00 -0.47 15.48
N GLN A 98 -6.78 -1.74 15.81
CA GLN A 98 -7.63 -2.52 16.70
C GLN A 98 -7.72 -1.89 18.09
N SER A 99 -6.57 -1.53 18.67
CA SER A 99 -6.48 -0.90 19.98
C SER A 99 -7.23 0.45 20.04
N VAL A 100 -7.04 1.32 19.04
CA VAL A 100 -7.77 2.60 18.98
C VAL A 100 -9.26 2.37 18.76
N SER A 101 -9.64 1.42 17.89
CA SER A 101 -11.05 1.13 17.61
C SER A 101 -11.79 0.58 18.84
N ALA A 102 -11.11 -0.18 19.69
CA ALA A 102 -11.68 -0.72 20.92
C ALA A 102 -12.04 0.40 21.92
N VAL A 103 -11.12 1.35 22.14
CA VAL A 103 -11.39 2.51 23.01
C VAL A 103 -12.48 3.41 22.41
N LEU A 104 -12.51 3.53 21.10
CA LEU A 104 -13.55 4.25 20.38
C LEU A 104 -14.86 3.44 20.25
N ASP A 105 -15.00 2.23 20.78
CA ASP A 105 -16.20 1.40 20.64
C ASP A 105 -16.73 1.32 19.19
N VAL A 106 -15.82 1.03 18.26
CA VAL A 106 -16.13 0.81 16.83
C VAL A 106 -15.30 -0.33 16.28
N ARG A 107 -15.69 -0.85 15.12
CA ARG A 107 -14.88 -1.82 14.39
C ARG A 107 -13.72 -1.12 13.67
N PRO A 108 -12.54 -1.75 13.53
CA PRO A 108 -11.42 -1.22 12.73
C PRO A 108 -11.84 -0.82 11.31
N ILE A 109 -12.67 -1.64 10.67
CA ILE A 109 -13.15 -1.39 9.30
C ILE A 109 -14.01 -0.13 9.21
N THR A 110 -14.75 0.23 10.26
CA THR A 110 -15.53 1.47 10.29
C THR A 110 -14.63 2.69 10.20
N LEU A 111 -13.48 2.67 10.86
CA LEU A 111 -12.49 3.75 10.78
C LEU A 111 -11.89 3.86 9.37
N LEU A 112 -11.59 2.72 8.74
CA LEU A 112 -11.06 2.68 7.38
C LEU A 112 -12.06 3.19 6.35
N ILE A 113 -13.33 2.80 6.45
CA ILE A 113 -14.40 3.29 5.57
C ILE A 113 -14.52 4.81 5.69
N LEU A 114 -14.59 5.34 6.91
CA LEU A 114 -14.67 6.80 7.11
C LEU A 114 -13.44 7.53 6.56
N ALA A 115 -12.24 6.95 6.73
CA ALA A 115 -10.99 7.55 6.29
C ALA A 115 -10.86 7.54 4.76
N GLU A 116 -11.17 6.42 4.11
CA GLU A 116 -11.11 6.30 2.65
C GLU A 116 -12.25 7.07 1.98
N SER A 117 -13.46 7.09 2.56
CA SER A 117 -14.57 7.88 2.02
C SER A 117 -14.26 9.38 2.10
N PHE A 118 -13.69 9.84 3.22
CA PHE A 118 -13.27 11.22 3.40
C PHE A 118 -12.15 11.61 2.42
N ARG A 119 -11.15 10.74 2.26
CA ARG A 119 -10.04 10.91 1.31
C ARG A 119 -10.52 10.97 -0.14
N GLY A 120 -11.41 10.05 -0.51
CA GLY A 120 -11.98 9.93 -1.85
C GLY A 120 -13.10 10.94 -2.16
N LYS A 121 -13.54 11.72 -1.15
CA LYS A 121 -14.67 12.66 -1.24
C LYS A 121 -15.97 11.98 -1.68
N VAL A 122 -16.20 10.77 -1.22
CA VAL A 122 -17.41 9.97 -1.46
C VAL A 122 -18.14 9.79 -0.13
N SER A 123 -19.46 9.64 -0.16
CA SER A 123 -20.20 9.38 1.07
C SER A 123 -19.86 7.98 1.61
N PRO A 124 -19.85 7.76 2.95
CA PRO A 124 -19.64 6.42 3.50
C PRO A 124 -20.67 5.40 3.01
N ALA A 125 -21.90 5.84 2.71
CA ALA A 125 -22.96 4.98 2.19
C ALA A 125 -22.67 4.50 0.76
N ASP A 126 -22.24 5.40 -0.13
CA ASP A 126 -21.87 5.02 -1.49
C ASP A 126 -20.65 4.09 -1.49
N MET A 127 -19.67 4.36 -0.62
CA MET A 127 -18.51 3.50 -0.45
C MET A 127 -18.90 2.08 0.01
N LEU A 128 -19.89 1.95 0.90
CA LEU A 128 -20.39 0.63 1.32
C LEU A 128 -21.02 -0.15 0.15
N VAL A 129 -21.74 0.52 -0.75
CA VAL A 129 -22.31 -0.12 -1.95
C VAL A 129 -21.22 -0.64 -2.87
N ASP A 130 -20.15 0.13 -3.06
CA ASP A 130 -19.01 -0.32 -3.88
C ASP A 130 -18.26 -1.48 -3.21
N ILE A 131 -18.03 -1.41 -1.89
CA ILE A 131 -17.43 -2.51 -1.11
C ILE A 131 -18.28 -3.78 -1.20
N GLU A 132 -19.61 -3.67 -1.11
CA GLU A 132 -20.51 -4.82 -1.24
C GLU A 132 -20.37 -5.48 -2.62
N ARG A 133 -20.23 -4.68 -3.68
CA ARG A 133 -19.96 -5.21 -5.04
C ARG A 133 -18.61 -5.93 -5.08
N GLU A 134 -17.55 -5.29 -4.60
CA GLU A 134 -16.21 -5.90 -4.56
C GLU A 134 -16.19 -7.21 -3.75
N LEU A 135 -16.87 -7.25 -2.62
CA LEU A 135 -16.99 -8.47 -1.81
C LEU A 135 -17.72 -9.58 -2.55
N ASN A 136 -18.79 -9.28 -3.28
CA ASN A 136 -19.50 -10.28 -4.09
C ASN A 136 -18.59 -10.84 -5.21
N ASP A 137 -17.77 -9.99 -5.83
CA ASP A 137 -16.82 -10.42 -6.86
C ASP A 137 -15.68 -11.29 -6.29
N LEU A 138 -15.22 -10.97 -5.08
CA LEU A 138 -14.12 -11.67 -4.40
C LEU A 138 -14.56 -12.86 -3.54
N ALA A 139 -15.87 -13.06 -3.33
CA ALA A 139 -16.41 -14.14 -2.51
C ALA A 139 -16.76 -15.41 -3.31
N SER A 140 -16.18 -15.61 -4.50
CA SER A 140 -16.37 -16.86 -5.24
C SER A 140 -15.88 -18.07 -4.40
N PRO A 141 -16.55 -19.23 -4.46
CA PRO A 141 -16.13 -20.41 -3.69
C PRO A 141 -14.70 -20.85 -3.96
N ALA A 142 -14.21 -20.66 -5.19
CA ALA A 142 -12.83 -20.95 -5.57
C ALA A 142 -11.86 -20.02 -4.83
N MET A 143 -12.12 -18.71 -4.82
CA MET A 143 -11.27 -17.73 -4.14
C MET A 143 -11.27 -17.92 -2.62
N LEU A 144 -12.43 -18.21 -2.02
CA LEU A 144 -12.54 -18.52 -0.59
C LEU A 144 -11.73 -19.78 -0.22
N LYS A 145 -11.73 -20.80 -1.08
CA LYS A 145 -10.89 -21.99 -0.92
C LYS A 145 -9.40 -21.66 -1.00
N ASP A 146 -9.01 -20.80 -1.94
CA ASP A 146 -7.61 -20.35 -2.07
C ASP A 146 -7.14 -19.57 -0.84
N PHE A 147 -8.00 -18.71 -0.27
CA PHE A 147 -7.71 -18.03 1.00
C PHE A 147 -7.54 -19.01 2.16
N ALA A 148 -8.44 -20.00 2.27
CA ALA A 148 -8.32 -21.04 3.30
C ALA A 148 -7.02 -21.85 3.14
N GLY A 149 -6.58 -22.10 1.91
CA GLY A 149 -5.32 -22.79 1.61
C GLY A 149 -4.05 -22.00 2.00
N GLN A 150 -4.15 -20.69 2.28
CA GLN A 150 -3.03 -19.92 2.84
C GLN A 150 -2.83 -20.14 4.35
N MET A 151 -3.74 -20.85 5.01
CA MET A 151 -3.71 -21.05 6.46
C MET A 151 -3.68 -22.54 6.80
N GLU A 152 -2.78 -22.94 7.70
CA GLU A 152 -2.70 -24.31 8.23
C GLU A 152 -2.53 -24.25 9.74
N GLY A 153 -3.41 -24.92 10.50
CA GLY A 153 -3.37 -24.90 11.97
C GLY A 153 -3.45 -23.51 12.60
N GLY A 154 -4.10 -22.55 11.94
CA GLY A 154 -4.20 -21.15 12.40
C GLY A 154 -2.95 -20.30 12.12
N GLN A 155 -1.95 -20.83 11.42
CA GLN A 155 -0.76 -20.09 11.01
C GLN A 155 -0.74 -19.86 9.50
N LEU A 156 -0.13 -18.74 9.08
CA LEU A 156 0.10 -18.43 7.68
C LEU A 156 1.10 -19.43 7.08
N VAL A 157 0.69 -20.13 6.02
CA VAL A 157 1.55 -21.03 5.27
C VAL A 157 2.73 -20.25 4.71
N ARG A 158 3.95 -20.74 4.95
CA ARG A 158 5.16 -20.10 4.42
C ARG A 158 5.16 -20.20 2.90
N ARG A 159 5.27 -19.06 2.23
CA ARG A 159 5.54 -19.04 0.79
C ARG A 159 6.88 -19.77 0.54
N PRO A 160 6.95 -20.73 -0.39
CA PRO A 160 8.21 -21.36 -0.74
C PRO A 160 9.21 -20.28 -1.19
N SER A 161 10.43 -20.33 -0.68
CA SER A 161 11.46 -19.35 -0.98
C SER A 161 11.73 -19.32 -2.49
N GLY A 162 11.71 -18.11 -3.09
CA GLY A 162 11.81 -17.90 -4.55
C GLY A 162 13.13 -18.37 -5.18
N ALA A 163 14.10 -18.80 -4.39
CA ALA A 163 15.21 -19.60 -4.88
C ALA A 163 14.80 -21.08 -5.01
N GLN A 164 13.95 -21.40 -5.97
CA GLN A 164 13.77 -22.79 -6.38
C GLN A 164 15.12 -23.30 -6.87
N LEU A 165 15.75 -24.14 -6.05
CA LEU A 165 16.90 -24.91 -6.48
C LEU A 165 16.45 -25.73 -7.69
N SER A 166 17.10 -25.53 -8.83
CA SER A 166 16.94 -26.48 -9.92
C SER A 166 17.57 -27.79 -9.44
N LEU A 167 16.73 -28.78 -9.11
CA LEU A 167 17.16 -30.11 -8.69
C LEU A 167 18.08 -30.73 -9.75
N GLU A 168 17.79 -30.45 -11.01
CA GLU A 168 18.59 -30.85 -12.16
C GLU A 168 20.01 -30.24 -12.11
N LYS A 169 20.13 -28.91 -11.94
CA LYS A 169 21.45 -28.25 -11.83
C LYS A 169 22.21 -28.71 -10.60
N LEU A 170 21.51 -28.93 -9.48
CA LEU A 170 22.10 -29.46 -8.25
C LEU A 170 22.65 -30.87 -8.44
N ALA A 171 21.86 -31.77 -9.04
CA ALA A 171 22.27 -33.14 -9.32
C ALA A 171 23.46 -33.20 -10.28
N ALA A 172 23.45 -32.38 -11.34
CA ALA A 172 24.55 -32.29 -12.30
C ALA A 172 25.86 -31.82 -11.64
N VAL A 173 25.80 -30.74 -10.84
CA VAL A 173 26.97 -30.24 -10.09
C VAL A 173 27.48 -31.27 -9.08
N ARG A 174 26.59 -32.00 -8.40
CA ARG A 174 26.97 -33.08 -7.47
C ARG A 174 27.65 -34.25 -8.17
N LYS A 175 27.17 -34.63 -9.35
CA LYS A 175 27.77 -35.69 -10.16
C LYS A 175 29.22 -35.34 -10.54
N CYS A 176 29.46 -34.11 -10.99
CA CYS A 176 30.84 -33.65 -11.26
C CYS A 176 31.71 -33.68 -9.99
N LYS A 177 31.16 -33.26 -8.85
CA LYS A 177 31.86 -33.28 -7.56
C LYS A 177 32.20 -34.70 -7.10
N SER A 178 31.29 -35.68 -7.27
CA SER A 178 31.57 -37.08 -6.91
C SER A 178 32.56 -37.76 -7.86
N GLN A 179 32.71 -37.26 -9.08
CA GLN A 179 33.74 -37.67 -10.04
C GLN A 179 35.13 -37.07 -9.74
N GLY A 180 35.26 -36.25 -8.69
CA GLY A 180 36.53 -35.63 -8.30
C GLY A 180 36.90 -34.38 -9.11
N MET A 181 35.99 -33.87 -9.93
CA MET A 181 36.23 -32.64 -10.71
C MET A 181 36.39 -31.43 -9.79
N THR A 182 37.16 -30.45 -10.23
CA THR A 182 37.21 -29.11 -9.65
C THR A 182 36.01 -28.27 -10.09
N GLN A 183 35.70 -27.18 -9.37
CA GLN A 183 34.62 -26.25 -9.77
C GLN A 183 34.81 -25.69 -11.18
N ARG A 184 36.08 -25.47 -11.60
CA ARG A 184 36.40 -24.94 -12.92
C ARG A 184 36.11 -25.97 -14.02
N GLU A 185 36.44 -27.22 -13.80
CA GLU A 185 36.12 -28.32 -14.73
C GLU A 185 34.61 -28.53 -14.81
N ALA A 186 33.90 -28.47 -13.68
CA ALA A 186 32.44 -28.57 -13.66
C ALA A 186 31.74 -27.41 -14.40
N VAL A 187 32.31 -26.21 -14.40
CA VAL A 187 31.82 -25.08 -15.23
C VAL A 187 31.97 -25.39 -16.71
N LEU A 188 33.11 -25.95 -17.13
CA LEU A 188 33.37 -26.31 -18.52
C LEU A 188 32.50 -27.48 -18.99
N GLU A 189 32.33 -28.49 -18.14
CA GLU A 189 31.55 -29.70 -18.42
C GLU A 189 30.04 -29.42 -18.48
N LEU A 190 29.51 -28.65 -17.53
CA LEU A 190 28.06 -28.41 -17.41
C LEU A 190 27.58 -27.17 -18.19
N GLY A 191 28.49 -26.30 -18.64
CA GLY A 191 28.15 -25.04 -19.30
C GLY A 191 27.39 -24.05 -18.39
N PHE A 192 27.40 -24.26 -17.07
CA PHE A 192 26.75 -23.37 -16.11
C PHE A 192 27.63 -22.18 -15.76
N PRO A 193 27.05 -20.98 -15.49
CA PRO A 193 27.83 -19.85 -14.98
C PRO A 193 28.58 -20.20 -13.70
N THR A 194 29.78 -19.64 -13.51
CA THR A 194 30.62 -19.90 -12.31
C THR A 194 29.87 -19.66 -11.00
N SER A 195 29.06 -18.59 -10.94
CA SER A 195 28.21 -18.27 -9.77
C SER A 195 27.17 -19.35 -9.49
N THR A 196 26.69 -20.05 -10.53
CA THR A 196 25.75 -21.17 -10.41
C THR A 196 26.49 -22.41 -9.91
N VAL A 197 27.62 -22.79 -10.52
CA VAL A 197 28.40 -23.95 -10.03
C VAL A 197 28.82 -23.75 -8.58
N GLN A 198 29.39 -22.59 -8.23
CA GLN A 198 29.84 -22.26 -6.88
C GLN A 198 28.69 -22.32 -5.86
N ARG A 199 27.54 -21.72 -6.18
CA ARG A 199 26.36 -21.73 -5.30
C ARG A 199 25.83 -23.13 -5.03
N TYR A 200 25.85 -24.01 -6.04
CA TYR A 200 25.34 -25.38 -5.92
C TYR A 200 26.41 -26.36 -5.39
N TRP A 201 27.71 -26.05 -5.51
CA TRP A 201 28.83 -26.88 -5.01
C TRP A 201 28.85 -27.05 -3.49
N HIS A 202 28.40 -26.02 -2.78
CA HIS A 202 28.37 -25.94 -1.32
C HIS A 202 27.00 -26.27 -0.71
N LYS A 203 26.00 -26.62 -1.53
CA LYS A 203 24.69 -27.03 -1.02
C LYS A 203 24.62 -28.55 -0.79
N GLU A 204 24.37 -28.92 0.46
CA GLU A 204 24.12 -30.29 0.95
C GLU A 204 22.89 -30.95 0.35
#